data_AF-A0A183P9P7-F1
#
_entry.id   AF-A0A183P9P7-F1
#
_cell.length_a   1.000
_cell.length_b   1.000
_cell.length_c   1.000
_cell.angle_alpha   90.00
_cell.angle_beta   90.00
_cell.angle_gamma   90.00
#
_symmetry.space_group_name_H-M   'P 1'
#
loop_
_entity.id
_entity.type
_entity.pdbx_description
1 polymer ?
#
loop_
_entity_poly.entity_id
_entity_poly.type
_entity_poly.pdbx_seq_one_letter_code
_entity_poly.pdbx_strand_id
1 'polypeptide(L)'
;MDPSDKLVSTQKVSKAARRREKRAALQHAQQTAALMNIQTDRSNSLRSIEMKKLEKELSARHLCLFEVPSDGDCLYQSIGHQLKIRNYPLHTLIGKIEMSNPEIPNDITTDLTMKQVVKILRHVASYHIRKNMDDFLPFLFNPDSGEPMSIGILV
;
A
#
# COMPACT_ATOMS: atom_id res chain seq x y z
N MET A 1 -2.19 78.31 25.05
CA MET A 1 -2.23 77.73 23.69
C MET A 1 -1.24 76.58 23.67
N ASP A 2 -1.78 75.38 23.97
CA ASP A 2 -1.35 74.00 23.65
C ASP A 2 0.06 73.45 24.00
N PRO A 3 0.23 72.10 24.14
CA PRO A 3 -0.61 71.14 24.88
C PRO A 3 0.16 70.03 25.65
N SER A 4 -0.50 69.52 26.69
CA SER A 4 -0.64 68.09 27.07
C SER A 4 0.58 67.23 27.43
N ASP A 5 0.70 67.03 28.75
CA ASP A 5 1.10 65.80 29.43
C ASP A 5 0.60 64.52 28.73
N LYS A 6 1.52 63.60 28.40
CA LYS A 6 1.18 62.21 28.03
C LYS A 6 1.19 61.33 29.28
N LEU A 7 0.00 61.09 29.80
CA LEU A 7 -0.28 60.10 30.84
C LEU A 7 -0.08 58.68 30.29
N VAL A 8 0.98 57.98 30.73
CA VAL A 8 1.21 56.56 30.43
C VAL A 8 0.24 55.72 31.26
N SER A 9 -0.84 55.27 30.64
CA SER A 9 -1.83 54.38 31.23
C SER A 9 -1.30 52.93 31.28
N THR A 10 -0.69 52.55 32.40
CA THR A 10 -0.46 51.12 32.73
C THR A 10 -1.73 50.54 33.35
N GLN A 11 -2.69 50.12 32.52
CA GLN A 11 -3.85 49.38 33.00
C GLN A 11 -3.43 47.98 33.46
N LYS A 12 -3.53 47.74 34.78
CA LYS A 12 -3.28 46.43 35.41
C LYS A 12 -4.34 45.44 34.95
N VAL A 13 -3.91 44.39 34.25
CA VAL A 13 -4.77 43.26 33.83
C VAL A 13 -5.56 42.74 35.05
N SER A 14 -6.89 42.68 34.93
CA SER A 14 -7.77 42.26 36.02
C SER A 14 -7.46 40.82 36.48
N LYS A 15 -7.58 40.56 37.79
CA LYS A 15 -7.49 39.19 38.36
C LYS A 15 -8.40 38.19 37.64
N ALA A 16 -9.56 38.64 37.15
CA ALA A 16 -10.50 37.80 36.40
C ALA A 16 -10.00 37.48 34.98
N ALA A 17 -9.38 38.43 34.29
CA ALA A 17 -8.79 38.22 32.96
C ALA A 17 -7.62 37.22 33.04
N ARG A 18 -6.74 37.38 34.03
CA ARG A 18 -5.63 36.44 34.27
C ARG A 18 -6.11 35.02 34.61
N ARG A 19 -7.26 34.87 35.29
CA ARG A 19 -7.89 33.55 35.55
C ARG A 19 -8.46 32.91 34.28
N ARG A 20 -9.10 33.69 33.39
CA ARG A 20 -9.62 33.21 32.10
C ARG A 20 -8.49 32.77 31.18
N GLU A 21 -7.44 33.58 31.07
CA GLU A 21 -6.25 33.28 30.27
C GLU A 21 -5.54 32.02 30.78
N LYS A 22 -5.36 31.87 32.09
CA LYS A 22 -4.79 30.64 32.67
C LYS A 22 -5.62 29.39 32.33
N ARG A 23 -6.96 29.48 32.34
CA ARG A 23 -7.84 28.35 31.98
C ARG A 23 -7.78 28.04 30.48
N ALA A 24 -7.74 29.06 29.63
CA ALA A 24 -7.60 28.90 28.18
C ALA A 24 -6.24 28.28 27.82
N ALA A 25 -5.15 28.74 28.44
CA ALA A 25 -3.83 28.15 28.28
C ALA A 25 -3.78 26.68 28.74
N LEU A 26 -4.44 26.36 29.86
CA LEU A 26 -4.52 24.98 30.35
C LEU A 26 -5.31 24.07 29.40
N GLN A 27 -6.46 24.55 28.87
CA GLN A 27 -7.25 23.81 27.88
C GLN A 27 -6.50 23.60 26.58
N HIS A 28 -5.85 24.65 26.06
CA HIS A 28 -5.03 24.55 24.86
C HIS A 28 -3.90 23.55 25.07
N ALA A 29 -3.16 23.65 26.18
CA ALA A 29 -2.10 22.68 26.51
C ALA A 29 -2.62 21.24 26.61
N GLN A 30 -3.79 21.02 27.22
CA GLN A 30 -4.44 19.70 27.27
C GLN A 30 -4.83 19.18 25.88
N GLN A 31 -5.40 20.04 25.02
CA GLN A 31 -5.75 19.68 23.65
C GLN A 31 -4.52 19.35 22.81
N THR A 32 -3.46 20.16 22.90
CA THR A 32 -2.19 19.89 22.21
C THR A 32 -1.57 18.58 22.68
N ALA A 33 -1.57 18.30 23.98
CA ALA A 33 -1.05 17.04 24.53
C ALA A 33 -1.84 15.82 24.05
N ALA A 34 -3.18 15.89 24.00
CA ALA A 34 -4.02 14.79 23.50
C ALA A 34 -3.77 14.49 22.01
N LEU A 35 -3.64 15.53 21.17
CA LEU A 35 -3.29 15.38 19.76
C LEU A 35 -1.91 14.75 19.58
N MET A 36 -0.93 15.19 20.38
CA MET A 36 0.42 14.66 20.35
C MET A 36 0.46 13.17 20.72
N ASN A 37 -0.31 12.75 21.73
CA ASN A 37 -0.44 11.33 22.13
C ASN A 37 -1.02 10.46 21.00
N ILE A 38 -2.08 10.94 20.32
CA ILE A 38 -2.66 10.23 19.18
C ILE A 38 -1.64 10.07 18.04
N GLN A 39 -0.80 11.08 17.84
CA GLN A 39 0.24 11.09 16.81
C GLN A 39 1.40 10.14 17.18
N THR A 40 1.80 10.09 18.45
CA THR A 40 2.77 9.12 18.96
C THR A 40 2.24 7.69 18.89
N ASP A 41 0.98 7.44 19.22
CA ASP A 41 0.38 6.10 19.15
C ASP A 41 0.29 5.58 17.70
N ARG A 42 -0.05 6.45 16.75
CA ARG A 42 -0.03 6.10 15.31
C ARG A 42 1.39 5.83 14.80
N SER A 43 2.37 6.61 15.24
CA SER A 43 3.77 6.45 14.81
C SER A 43 4.53 5.33 15.52
N ASN A 44 4.03 4.89 16.69
CA ASN A 44 4.53 3.75 17.48
C ASN A 44 3.66 2.49 17.33
N SER A 45 2.68 2.48 16.43
CA SER A 45 1.94 1.25 16.16
C SER A 45 2.91 0.14 15.74
N LEU A 46 2.65 -1.12 16.14
CA LEU A 46 3.50 -2.25 15.78
C LEU A 46 3.72 -2.32 14.25
N ARG A 47 2.66 -2.07 13.48
CA ARG A 47 2.70 -1.97 12.01
C ARG A 47 3.63 -0.87 11.51
N SER A 48 3.55 0.33 12.09
CA SER A 48 4.39 1.47 11.71
C SER A 48 5.87 1.20 12.02
N ILE A 49 6.16 0.53 13.14
CA ILE A 49 7.51 0.13 13.53
C ILE A 49 8.04 -0.94 12.57
N GLU A 50 7.23 -1.95 12.26
CA GLU A 50 7.57 -3.01 11.30
C GLU A 50 7.85 -2.44 9.91
N MET A 51 7.00 -1.55 9.41
CA MET A 51 7.17 -0.90 8.12
C MET A 51 8.47 -0.08 8.06
N LYS A 52 8.76 0.72 9.09
CA LYS A 52 10.02 1.48 9.18
C LYS A 52 11.25 0.58 9.21
N LYS A 53 11.18 -0.56 9.90
CA LYS A 53 12.27 -1.55 9.91
C LYS A 53 12.46 -2.15 8.51
N LEU A 54 11.37 -2.52 7.84
CA LEU A 54 11.41 -3.05 6.48
C LEU A 54 12.00 -2.04 5.49
N GLU A 55 11.54 -0.78 5.53
CA GLU A 55 12.06 0.32 4.71
C GLU A 55 13.56 0.53 4.92
N LYS A 56 14.03 0.46 6.17
CA LYS A 56 15.45 0.59 6.51
C LYS A 56 16.29 -0.52 5.87
N GLU A 57 15.87 -1.77 6.03
CA GLU A 57 16.58 -2.94 5.46
C GLU A 57 16.59 -2.93 3.93
N LEU A 58 15.48 -2.51 3.30
CA LEU A 58 15.40 -2.38 1.84
C LEU A 58 16.26 -1.23 1.32
N SER A 59 16.25 -0.08 2.00
CA SER A 59 17.06 1.09 1.60
C SER A 59 18.55 0.78 1.63
N ALA A 60 19.01 -0.02 2.61
CA ALA A 60 20.40 -0.48 2.66
C ALA A 60 20.81 -1.33 1.44
N ARG A 61 19.84 -1.90 0.72
CA ARG A 61 20.01 -2.70 -0.51
C ARG A 61 19.69 -1.90 -1.78
N HIS A 62 19.46 -0.59 -1.67
CA HIS A 62 19.00 0.27 -2.76
C HIS A 62 17.63 -0.17 -3.33
N LEU A 63 16.76 -0.71 -2.47
CA LEU A 63 15.39 -1.09 -2.80
C LEU A 63 14.40 -0.14 -2.11
N CYS A 64 13.28 0.13 -2.76
CA CYS A 64 12.18 0.91 -2.20
C CYS A 64 10.88 0.08 -2.19
N LEU A 65 10.01 0.35 -1.22
CA LEU A 65 8.65 -0.17 -1.22
C LEU A 65 7.80 0.65 -2.19
N PHE A 66 6.98 -0.06 -2.96
CA PHE A 66 5.94 0.53 -3.79
C PHE A 66 4.59 0.00 -3.33
N GLU A 67 3.69 0.89 -2.96
CA GLU A 67 2.38 0.50 -2.45
C GLU A 67 1.49 -0.01 -3.59
N VAL A 68 0.90 -1.18 -3.37
CA VAL A 68 -0.03 -1.83 -4.29
C VAL A 68 -1.37 -1.99 -3.55
N PRO A 69 -2.52 -1.82 -4.23
CA PRO A 69 -3.82 -2.06 -3.63
C PRO A 69 -3.89 -3.43 -2.93
N SER A 70 -4.42 -3.45 -1.70
CA SER A 70 -4.56 -4.67 -0.89
C SER A 70 -5.82 -5.45 -1.25
N ASP A 71 -5.89 -5.92 -2.51
CA ASP A 71 -6.98 -6.74 -3.04
C ASP A 71 -6.48 -8.13 -3.47
N GLY A 72 -7.38 -8.96 -4.04
CA GLY A 72 -7.04 -10.31 -4.52
C GLY A 72 -6.12 -10.34 -5.75
N ASP A 73 -5.82 -9.18 -6.35
CA ASP A 73 -4.96 -9.05 -7.53
C ASP A 73 -3.54 -8.57 -7.14
N CYS A 74 -3.30 -8.24 -5.87
CA CYS A 74 -2.07 -7.60 -5.38
C CYS A 74 -0.77 -8.30 -5.79
N LEU A 75 -0.75 -9.65 -5.83
CA LEU A 75 0.40 -10.43 -6.29
C LEU A 75 0.73 -10.11 -7.76
N TYR A 76 -0.27 -10.23 -8.63
CA TYR A 76 -0.10 -9.99 -10.08
C TYR A 76 0.14 -8.51 -10.37
N GLN A 77 -0.44 -7.60 -9.60
CA GLN A 77 -0.22 -6.16 -9.71
C GLN A 77 1.24 -5.81 -9.34
N SER A 78 1.80 -6.45 -8.31
CA SER A 78 3.21 -6.31 -7.92
C SER A 78 4.16 -6.81 -9.02
N ILE A 79 3.88 -7.99 -9.59
CA ILE A 79 4.66 -8.55 -10.71
C ILE A 79 4.54 -7.64 -11.95
N GLY A 80 3.33 -7.22 -12.30
CA GLY A 80 3.08 -6.35 -13.45
C GLY A 80 3.82 -5.01 -13.33
N HIS A 81 3.85 -4.42 -12.13
CA HIS A 81 4.65 -3.23 -11.85
C HIS A 81 6.15 -3.47 -12.09
N GLN A 82 6.70 -4.59 -11.60
CA GLN A 82 8.10 -4.95 -11.81
C GLN A 82 8.47 -5.21 -13.27
N LEU A 83 7.56 -5.81 -14.04
CA LEU A 83 7.74 -6.01 -15.48
C LEU A 83 7.75 -4.69 -16.24
N LYS A 84 6.87 -3.75 -15.86
CA LYS A 84 6.82 -2.40 -16.43
C LYS A 84 8.12 -1.62 -16.16
N ILE A 85 8.64 -1.67 -14.92
CA ILE A 85 9.92 -1.02 -14.56
C ILE A 85 11.09 -1.56 -15.38
N ARG A 86 11.09 -2.87 -15.66
CA ARG A 86 12.16 -3.52 -16.44
C ARG A 86 11.94 -3.44 -17.95
N ASN A 87 10.94 -2.71 -18.42
CA ASN A 87 10.54 -2.62 -19.82
C ASN A 87 10.39 -4.00 -20.48
N TYR A 88 9.86 -4.98 -19.74
CA TYR A 88 9.71 -6.33 -20.26
C TYR A 88 8.62 -6.39 -21.33
N PRO A 89 8.88 -6.99 -22.51
CA PRO A 89 7.90 -7.08 -23.58
C PRO A 89 6.74 -8.01 -23.21
N LEU A 90 5.59 -7.44 -22.83
CA LEU A 90 4.43 -8.24 -22.38
C LEU A 90 3.85 -9.11 -23.50
N HIS A 91 3.94 -8.68 -24.77
CA HIS A 91 3.51 -9.48 -25.92
C HIS A 91 4.23 -10.83 -26.00
N THR A 92 5.48 -10.92 -25.51
CA THR A 92 6.23 -12.19 -25.45
C THR A 92 5.61 -13.20 -24.48
N LEU A 93 4.88 -12.74 -23.44
CA LEU A 93 4.13 -13.61 -22.55
C LEU A 93 2.85 -14.13 -23.21
N ILE A 94 2.20 -13.30 -24.03
CA ILE A 94 0.99 -13.65 -24.77
C ILE A 94 1.29 -14.65 -25.89
N GLY A 95 2.37 -14.44 -26.66
CA GLY A 95 2.77 -15.36 -27.74
C GLY A 95 3.09 -16.78 -27.27
N LYS A 96 3.44 -16.97 -25.98
CA LYS A 96 3.58 -18.32 -25.38
C LYS A 96 2.24 -19.04 -25.17
N ILE A 97 1.14 -18.30 -25.11
CA ILE A 97 -0.24 -18.81 -24.94
C ILE A 97 -0.89 -19.07 -26.30
N GLU A 98 -0.55 -18.28 -27.33
CA GLU A 98 -1.14 -18.29 -28.68
C GLU A 98 -1.06 -19.63 -29.43
N MET A 99 -0.35 -20.64 -28.89
CA MET A 99 -0.41 -22.00 -29.43
C MET A 99 -1.73 -22.76 -29.13
N SER A 100 -2.75 -22.14 -28.52
CA SER A 100 -4.00 -22.88 -28.23
C SER A 100 -5.34 -22.14 -28.06
N ASN A 101 -5.51 -20.83 -28.33
CA ASN A 101 -6.87 -20.26 -28.53
C ASN A 101 -6.89 -18.81 -29.09
N PRO A 102 -7.73 -18.45 -30.09
CA PRO A 102 -7.70 -17.17 -30.78
C PRO A 102 -8.75 -16.15 -30.29
N GLU A 103 -8.90 -15.95 -28.99
CA GLU A 103 -9.80 -14.91 -28.44
C GLU A 103 -9.04 -13.86 -27.59
N ILE A 104 -7.95 -13.34 -28.14
CA ILE A 104 -7.32 -12.13 -27.60
C ILE A 104 -7.49 -11.04 -28.67
N PRO A 105 -8.12 -9.90 -28.34
CA PRO A 105 -8.32 -8.82 -29.31
C PRO A 105 -6.99 -8.38 -29.94
N ASN A 106 -6.92 -8.42 -31.26
CA ASN A 106 -5.77 -8.13 -32.12
C ASN A 106 -5.22 -6.68 -32.04
N ASP A 107 -5.65 -5.88 -31.06
CA ASP A 107 -5.21 -4.50 -30.90
C ASP A 107 -4.39 -4.35 -29.61
N ILE A 108 -3.20 -4.96 -29.59
CA ILE A 108 -2.18 -4.71 -28.56
C ILE A 108 -1.45 -3.43 -28.98
N THR A 109 -2.18 -2.32 -28.95
CA THR A 109 -1.57 -1.00 -28.85
C THR A 109 -0.77 -0.93 -27.55
N THR A 110 0.43 -0.36 -27.62
CA THR A 110 1.50 -0.35 -26.61
C THR A 110 1.15 0.20 -25.21
N ASP A 111 -0.11 0.57 -24.94
CA ASP A 111 -0.59 1.05 -23.64
C ASP A 111 -1.65 0.12 -23.04
N LEU A 112 -1.21 -1.00 -22.47
CA LEU A 112 -2.07 -1.89 -21.70
C LEU A 112 -2.29 -1.32 -20.29
N THR A 113 -3.56 -1.20 -19.90
CA THR A 113 -3.92 -0.87 -18.51
C THR A 113 -3.39 -1.94 -17.56
N MET A 114 -3.04 -1.56 -16.32
CA MET A 114 -2.59 -2.52 -15.30
C MET A 114 -3.59 -3.66 -15.08
N LYS A 115 -4.89 -3.38 -15.23
CA LYS A 115 -5.95 -4.40 -15.14
C LYS A 115 -5.83 -5.44 -16.26
N GLN A 116 -5.50 -5.04 -17.48
CA GLN A 116 -5.25 -5.98 -18.58
C GLN A 116 -3.97 -6.79 -18.32
N VAL A 117 -2.90 -6.16 -17.84
CA VAL A 117 -1.65 -6.84 -17.46
C VAL A 117 -1.92 -7.92 -16.42
N VAL A 118 -2.68 -7.61 -15.36
CA VAL A 118 -3.05 -8.58 -14.32
C VAL A 118 -3.83 -9.75 -14.90
N LYS A 119 -4.82 -9.50 -15.77
CA LYS A 119 -5.58 -10.57 -16.44
C LYS A 119 -4.68 -11.49 -17.26
N ILE A 120 -3.75 -10.92 -18.03
CA ILE A 120 -2.78 -11.67 -18.82
C ILE A 120 -1.91 -12.52 -17.91
N LEU A 121 -1.31 -11.94 -16.86
CA LEU A 121 -0.44 -12.67 -15.93
C LEU A 121 -1.17 -13.81 -15.22
N ARG A 122 -2.43 -13.59 -14.81
CA ARG A 122 -3.27 -14.65 -14.24
C ARG A 122 -3.52 -15.77 -15.24
N HIS A 123 -3.82 -15.42 -16.49
CA HIS A 123 -4.04 -16.42 -17.52
C HIS A 123 -2.77 -17.24 -17.79
N VAL A 124 -1.62 -16.57 -17.99
CA VAL A 124 -0.29 -17.20 -18.17
C VAL A 124 0.02 -18.15 -17.01
N ALA A 125 -0.13 -17.69 -15.76
CA ALA A 125 0.12 -18.50 -14.58
C ALA A 125 -0.78 -19.75 -14.55
N SER A 126 -2.08 -19.58 -14.79
CA SER A 126 -3.03 -20.68 -14.80
C SER A 126 -2.75 -21.70 -15.91
N TYR A 127 -2.35 -21.22 -17.10
CA TYR A 127 -1.96 -22.07 -18.22
C TYR A 127 -0.70 -22.87 -17.88
N HIS A 128 0.31 -22.21 -17.31
CA HIS A 128 1.55 -22.86 -16.92
C HIS A 128 1.34 -23.93 -15.84
N ILE A 129 0.51 -23.65 -14.83
CA ILE A 129 0.16 -24.63 -13.78
C ILE A 129 -0.53 -25.85 -14.39
N ARG A 130 -1.52 -25.67 -15.28
CA ARG A 130 -2.22 -26.79 -15.93
C ARG A 130 -1.31 -27.60 -16.85
N LYS A 131 -0.41 -26.94 -17.58
CA LYS A 131 0.50 -27.61 -18.51
C LYS A 131 1.57 -28.45 -17.81
N ASN A 132 1.98 -28.04 -16.60
CA ASN A 132 2.99 -28.74 -15.80
C ASN A 132 2.35 -29.28 -14.50
N MET A 133 1.12 -29.80 -14.60
CA MET A 133 0.28 -30.13 -13.45
C MET A 133 0.99 -30.99 -12.41
N ASP A 134 1.77 -31.98 -12.84
CA ASP A 134 2.50 -32.90 -11.95
C ASP A 134 3.43 -32.17 -10.97
N ASP A 135 4.04 -31.05 -11.38
CA ASP A 135 4.91 -30.22 -10.54
C ASP A 135 4.13 -29.39 -9.52
N PHE A 136 2.84 -29.14 -9.79
CA PHE A 136 2.00 -28.25 -8.98
C PHE A 136 1.00 -28.97 -8.09
N LEU A 137 0.61 -30.21 -8.40
CA LEU A 137 -0.34 -31.00 -7.62
C LEU A 137 -0.02 -31.04 -6.12
N PRO A 138 1.24 -31.23 -5.68
CA PRO A 138 1.59 -31.25 -4.25
C PRO A 138 1.26 -29.95 -3.50
N PHE A 139 1.03 -28.84 -4.20
CA PHE A 139 0.69 -27.53 -3.65
C PHE A 139 -0.79 -27.19 -3.77
N LEU A 140 -1.59 -28.05 -4.41
CA LEU A 140 -3.02 -27.87 -4.61
C LEU A 140 -3.80 -28.78 -3.67
N PHE A 141 -4.96 -28.31 -3.21
CA PHE A 141 -5.84 -29.07 -2.32
C PHE A 141 -7.18 -29.29 -2.99
N ASN A 142 -7.73 -30.48 -2.81
CA ASN A 142 -9.09 -30.77 -3.24
C ASN A 142 -10.07 -29.95 -2.38
N PRO A 143 -11.01 -29.20 -3.00
CA PRO A 143 -11.89 -28.29 -2.26
C PRO A 143 -12.91 -29.02 -1.37
N ASP A 144 -13.26 -30.27 -1.70
CA ASP A 144 -14.27 -31.06 -1.00
C ASP A 144 -13.65 -31.89 0.13
N SER A 145 -12.47 -32.49 -0.12
CA SER A 145 -11.79 -33.33 0.88
C SER A 145 -10.74 -32.59 1.71
N GLY A 146 -10.23 -31.45 1.23
CA GLY A 146 -9.11 -30.74 1.87
C GLY A 146 -7.77 -31.48 1.78
N GLU A 147 -7.71 -32.62 1.08
CA GLU A 147 -6.50 -33.40 0.90
C GLU A 147 -5.63 -32.85 -0.25
N PRO A 148 -4.30 -32.99 -0.17
CA PRO A 148 -3.40 -32.63 -1.26
C PRO A 148 -3.77 -33.38 -2.55
N MET A 149 -3.86 -32.65 -3.67
CA MET A 149 -4.03 -33.29 -4.95
C MET A 149 -2.78 -34.13 -5.25
N SER A 150 -3.01 -35.37 -5.68
CA SER A 150 -1.95 -36.33 -5.97
C SER A 150 -2.25 -36.99 -7.31
N ILE A 151 -1.20 -37.36 -8.05
CA ILE A 151 -1.30 -38.11 -9.32
C ILE A 151 -2.11 -39.42 -9.13
N GLY A 152 -2.14 -39.96 -7.91
CA GLY A 152 -2.86 -41.19 -7.56
C GLY A 152 -4.38 -41.07 -7.31
N ILE A 153 -5.00 -39.89 -7.45
CA ILE A 153 -6.46 -39.70 -7.26
C ILE A 153 -7.14 -39.36 -8.61
N LEU A 154 -6.71 -40.03 -9.67
CA LEU A 154 -7.44 -40.14 -10.94
C LEU A 154 -7.83 -41.62 -11.11
N VAL A 155 -8.81 -42.06 -10.34
CA VAL A 155 -9.57 -43.31 -10.58
C VAL A 155 -11.05 -43.00 -10.44
#